data_AF-A0A6V7LYN0-F1
#
_entry.id   AF-A0A6V7LYN0-F1
#
_cell.length_a   1.000
_cell.length_b   1.000
_cell.length_c   1.000
_cell.angle_alpha   90.00
_cell.angle_beta   90.00
_cell.angle_gamma   90.00
#
_symmetry.space_group_name_H-M   'P 1'
#
loop_
_entity.id
_entity.type
_entity.pdbx_description
1 polymer ?
#
loop_
_entity_poly.entity_id
_entity_poly.type
_entity_poly.pdbx_seq_one_letter_code
_entity_poly.pdbx_strand_id
1 'polypeptide(L)' 'SNYKVEVTANGYETVMRLTIRSVKPHDYGSFKCIATNSLGETDGKIKIYSEYEIK' A
#
# COMPACT_ATOMS: atom_id res chain seq x y z
N SER A 1 3.38 12.44 -10.87
CA SER A 1 3.73 11.11 -10.31
C SER A 1 2.53 10.19 -10.38
N ASN A 2 2.67 8.97 -10.92
CA ASN A 2 1.60 7.96 -10.99
C ASN A 2 1.15 7.48 -9.59
N TYR A 3 2.09 7.48 -8.63
CA TYR A 3 1.85 7.11 -7.24
C TYR A 3 1.65 8.35 -6.36
N LYS A 4 0.75 8.24 -5.38
CA LYS A 4 0.57 9.22 -4.30
C LYS A 4 0.49 8.48 -2.98
N VAL A 5 1.39 8.81 -2.06
CA VAL A 5 1.38 8.30 -0.69
C VAL A 5 0.86 9.41 0.22
N GLU A 6 -0.07 9.07 1.11
CA GLU A 6 -0.65 9.97 2.09
C GLU A 6 -0.65 9.29 3.46
N VAL A 7 -0.35 10.07 4.49
CA VAL A 7 -0.40 9.64 5.88
C VAL A 7 -1.24 10.66 6.63
N THR A 8 -2.32 10.20 7.25
CA THR A 8 -3.21 11.05 8.05
C THR A 8 -3.20 10.55 9.49
N ALA A 9 -2.70 11.38 10.40
CA ALA A 9 -2.70 11.09 11.82
C ALA A 9 -3.94 11.72 12.49
N ASN A 10 -4.61 10.95 13.35
CA ASN A 10 -5.73 11.40 14.17
C ASN A 10 -5.59 10.83 15.59
N GLY A 11 -4.99 11.61 16.48
CA GLY A 11 -4.67 11.15 17.83
C GLY A 11 -3.71 9.94 17.80
N TYR A 12 -4.15 8.82 18.36
CA TYR A 12 -3.39 7.55 18.37
C TYR A 12 -3.55 6.71 17.10
N GLU A 13 -4.42 7.13 16.18
CA GLU A 13 -4.65 6.43 14.93
C GLU A 13 -3.86 7.07 13.79
N THR A 14 -3.29 6.25 12.92
CA THR A 14 -2.65 6.71 11.67
C THR A 14 -3.20 5.90 10.51
N VAL A 15 -3.72 6.59 9.49
CA VAL A 15 -4.21 6.00 8.25
C VAL A 15 -3.19 6.25 7.14
N MET A 16 -2.68 5.16 6.56
CA MET A 16 -1.75 5.20 5.42
C MET A 16 -2.48 4.85 4.13
N ARG A 17 -2.30 5.67 3.09
CA ARG A 17 -2.95 5.47 1.78
C ARG A 17 -1.96 5.55 0.64
N LEU A 18 -1.88 4.49 -0.16
CA LEU A 18 -1.21 4.47 -1.46
C LEU A 18 -2.25 4.53 -2.58
N THR A 19 -2.20 5.58 -3.41
CA THR A 19 -3.04 5.72 -4.61
C THR A 19 -2.19 5.50 -5.85
N ILE A 20 -2.62 4.58 -6.72
CA ILE A 20 -2.08 4.37 -8.07
C ILE A 20 -3.07 4.99 -9.06
N ARG A 21 -2.70 6.07 -9.75
CA ARG A 21 -3.65 6.84 -10.60
C ARG A 21 -4.00 6.10 -11.89
N SER A 22 -3.03 5.43 -12.49
CA SER A 22 -3.21 4.59 -13.67
C SER A 22 -2.41 3.32 -13.47
N VAL A 23 -3.12 2.21 -13.24
CA VAL A 23 -2.52 0.88 -13.08
C VAL A 23 -1.86 0.46 -14.41
N LYS A 24 -0.60 0.03 -14.33
CA LYS A 24 0.20 -0.49 -15.43
C LYS A 24 0.62 -1.94 -15.16
N PRO A 25 1.09 -2.69 -16.18
CA PRO A 25 1.52 -4.08 -15.98
C PRO A 25 2.54 -4.28 -14.85
N HIS A 26 3.43 -3.31 -14.61
CA HIS A 26 4.43 -3.38 -13.53
C HIS A 26 3.85 -3.09 -12.12
N ASP A 27 2.60 -2.64 -12.03
CA ASP A 27 1.92 -2.41 -10.75
C ASP A 27 1.26 -3.68 -10.20
N TYR A 28 1.07 -4.71 -11.03
CA TYR A 28 0.63 -6.02 -10.54
C TYR A 28 1.75 -6.65 -9.70
N GLY A 29 1.39 -7.21 -8.56
CA GLY A 29 2.37 -7.71 -7.60
C GLY A 29 2.01 -7.39 -6.16
N SER A 30 3.02 -7.45 -5.28
CA SER A 30 2.83 -7.25 -3.84
C SER A 30 3.24 -5.84 -3.41
N PHE A 31 2.38 -5.22 -2.62
CA PHE A 31 2.66 -4.00 -1.87
C PHE A 31 2.74 -4.33 -0.40
N LYS A 32 3.56 -3.56 0.32
CA LYS A 32 3.66 -3.62 1.78
C LYS A 32 3.26 -2.28 2.38
N CYS A 33 2.41 -2.35 3.38
CA CYS A 33 2.11 -1.26 4.29
C CYS A 33 2.91 -1.52 5.57
N ILE A 34 3.81 -0.63 5.96
CA ILE A 34 4.73 -0.85 7.08
C ILE A 34 4.45 0.21 8.14
N ALA A 35 4.17 -0.23 9.37
CA ALA A 35 4.00 0.62 10.53
C ALA A 35 5.12 0.35 11.54
N THR A 36 5.80 1.41 11.98
CA THR A 36 6.96 1.31 12.87
C THR A 36 6.76 2.22 14.07
N ASN A 37 7.10 1.73 15.27
CA ASN A 37 7.24 2.53 16.48
C ASN A 37 8.53 2.14 17.22
N SER A 38 8.78 2.72 18.40
CA SER A 38 10.00 2.45 19.18
C SER A 38 10.13 1.02 19.71
N LEU A 39 9.03 0.25 19.73
CA LEU A 39 9.02 -1.14 20.20
C LEU A 39 9.20 -2.13 19.04
N GLY A 40 9.00 -1.71 17.79
CA GLY A 40 9.22 -2.56 16.63
C GLY A 40 8.44 -2.15 15.37
N GLU A 41 8.30 -3.13 14.48
CA GLU A 41 7.68 -2.98 13.16
C GLU A 41 6.57 -4.02 12.96
N THR A 42 5.55 -3.66 12.18
CA THR A 42 4.53 -4.57 11.67
C THR A 42 4.24 -4.24 10.20
N ASP A 43 4.16 -5.26 9.34
CA ASP A 43 3.79 -5.08 7.94
C ASP A 43 2.49 -5.80 7.53
N GLY A 44 1.71 -5.15 6.67
CA GLY A 44 0.55 -5.70 5.99
C GLY A 44 0.84 -5.88 4.50
N LYS A 45 0.58 -7.09 3.96
CA LYS A 45 0.81 -7.42 2.55
C LYS A 45 -0.47 -7.33 1.74
N ILE A 46 -0.44 -6.58 0.64
CA ILE A 46 -1.54 -6.42 -0.30
C ILE A 46 -1.06 -6.94 -1.66
N LYS A 47 -1.79 -7.86 -2.29
CA LYS A 47 -1.45 -8.34 -3.64
C LYS A 47 -2.48 -7.85 -4.64
N ILE A 48 -2.02 -7.16 -5.68
CA ILE A 48 -2.82 -6.76 -6.83
C ILE A 48 -2.61 -7.81 -7.91
N TYR A 49 -3.70 -8.45 -8.32
CA TYR A 49 -3.71 -9.45 -9.39
C TYR A 49 -4.16 -8.80 -10.70
N SER A 50 -3.64 -9.30 -11.81
CA SER A 50 -4.18 -8.96 -13.11
C SER A 50 -5.40 -9.84 -13.40
N GLU A 51 -6.36 -9.32 -14.18
CA GLU A 51 -7.52 -10.10 -14.61
C GLU A 51 -7.13 -11.37 -15.41
N TYR A 52 -5.94 -11.39 -16.01
CA TYR A 52 -5.41 -12.55 -16.73
C TYR A 52 -4.89 -13.66 -15.79
N GLU A 53 -4.56 -13.35 -14.54
CA GLU A 53 -4.12 -14.35 -13.55
C GLU A 53 -5.29 -15.05 -12.85
N ILE A 54 -6.51 -14.49 -12.96
CA ILE A 54 -7.72 -15.00 -12.30
C ILE A 54 -8.56 -15.87 -13.26
N LYS A 55 -8.26 -15.83 -14.57
CA LYS A 55 -8.84 -16.72 -15.59
C LYS A 55 -8.01 -17.98 -15.77
#